data_AF-A0A7Y0JKZ7-F1
#
_entry.id   AF-A0A7Y0JKZ7-F1
#
_cell.length_a   1.000
_cell.length_b   1.000
_cell.length_c   1.000
_cell.angle_alpha   90.00
_cell.angle_beta   90.00
_cell.angle_gamma   90.00
#
_symmetry.space_group_name_H-M   'P 1'
#
loop_
_entity.id
_entity.type
_entity.pdbx_description
1 polymer ?
#
loop_
_entity_poly.entity_id
_entity_poly.type
_entity_poly.pdbx_seq_one_letter_code
_entity_poly.pdbx_strand_id
1 'polypeptide(L)'
;MALTPAERQRRSRAHRKGNHEWCDPEACADVTPVVTPVAEPAVTEDVTDPRLSQLGARGRRLYSDTLAEHPDLSPRARVVLEEAARTADRLERLDALLRGDVDEFASVRFADGRTELVVDRTLGEARAQQASLARLLSELRQQLDPADAQPSVPATPPPAAAAPAGPKRGGKLVDLQARIAAARAATAG
;
A
#
# COMPACT_ATOMS: atom_id res chain seq x y z
N MET A 1 -61.04 11.26 -21.09
CA MET A 1 -62.29 12.06 -21.08
C MET A 1 -61.90 13.53 -21.03
N ALA A 2 -62.42 14.37 -21.92
CA ALA A 2 -62.10 15.79 -21.91
C ALA A 2 -62.75 16.48 -20.70
N LEU A 3 -62.01 17.35 -20.02
CA LEU A 3 -62.52 18.10 -18.87
C LEU A 3 -63.68 19.02 -19.30
N THR A 4 -64.64 19.18 -18.41
CA THR A 4 -65.73 20.15 -18.58
C THR A 4 -65.21 21.59 -18.44
N PRO A 5 -65.93 22.60 -18.97
CA PRO A 5 -65.56 24.00 -18.82
C PRO A 5 -65.44 24.45 -17.35
N ALA A 6 -66.32 23.94 -16.48
CA ALA A 6 -66.31 24.25 -15.05
C ALA A 6 -65.05 23.72 -14.34
N GLU A 7 -64.63 22.49 -14.69
CA GLU A 7 -63.40 21.90 -14.15
C GLU A 7 -62.16 22.67 -14.60
N ARG A 8 -62.11 23.10 -15.87
CA ARG A 8 -61.01 23.97 -16.37
C ARG A 8 -60.92 25.27 -15.59
N GLN A 9 -62.06 25.92 -15.31
CA GLN A 9 -62.07 27.18 -14.58
C GLN A 9 -61.67 27.00 -13.10
N ARG A 10 -62.08 25.88 -12.47
CA ARG A 10 -61.67 25.52 -11.11
C ARG A 10 -60.15 25.29 -11.02
N ARG A 11 -59.56 24.55 -11.97
CA ARG A 11 -58.10 24.32 -12.08
C ARG A 11 -57.34 25.64 -12.25
N SER A 12 -57.79 26.51 -13.15
CA SER A 12 -57.16 27.82 -13.40
C SER A 12 -57.13 28.72 -12.15
N ARG A 13 -58.23 28.74 -11.37
CA ARG A 13 -58.30 29.51 -10.13
C ARG A 13 -57.39 28.95 -9.03
N ALA A 14 -57.28 27.62 -8.92
CA ALA A 14 -56.38 26.97 -7.96
C ALA A 14 -54.92 27.30 -8.28
N HIS A 15 -54.53 27.19 -9.56
CA HIS A 15 -53.18 27.52 -10.03
C HIS A 15 -52.81 28.98 -9.74
N ARG A 16 -53.71 29.95 -10.03
CA ARG A 16 -53.44 31.37 -9.75
C ARG A 16 -53.29 31.68 -8.24
N LYS A 17 -53.79 30.79 -7.37
CA LYS A 17 -53.64 30.89 -5.92
C LYS A 17 -52.42 30.11 -5.38
N GLY A 18 -51.59 29.55 -6.26
CA GLY A 18 -50.40 28.77 -5.88
C GLY A 18 -50.70 27.34 -5.43
N ASN A 19 -51.93 26.83 -5.64
CA ASN A 19 -52.21 25.41 -5.44
C ASN A 19 -52.03 24.66 -6.78
N HIS A 20 -50.99 23.85 -6.84
CA HIS A 20 -50.60 23.07 -8.02
C HIS A 20 -51.06 21.61 -7.99
N GLU A 21 -51.83 21.18 -6.98
CA GLU A 21 -52.32 19.80 -6.82
C GLU A 21 -53.11 19.30 -8.03
N TRP A 22 -53.75 20.21 -8.77
CA TRP A 22 -54.50 19.89 -9.99
C TRP A 22 -53.83 20.45 -11.24
N CYS A 23 -52.57 20.86 -11.20
CA CYS A 23 -51.89 21.31 -12.40
C CYS A 23 -51.47 20.12 -13.27
N ASP A 24 -51.25 20.40 -14.56
CA ASP A 24 -50.64 19.42 -15.45
C ASP A 24 -49.12 19.61 -15.36
N PRO A 25 -48.35 18.62 -14.86
CA PRO A 25 -46.93 18.78 -14.59
C PRO A 25 -46.11 19.09 -15.86
N GLU A 26 -46.58 18.69 -17.05
CA GLU A 26 -45.88 18.98 -18.31
C GLU A 26 -46.10 20.42 -18.82
N ALA A 27 -47.13 21.12 -18.33
CA ALA A 27 -47.51 22.47 -18.79
C ALA A 27 -47.26 23.58 -17.75
N CYS A 28 -46.84 23.22 -16.53
CA CYS A 28 -46.63 24.17 -15.43
C CYS A 28 -45.13 24.43 -15.23
N ALA A 29 -44.68 25.67 -15.49
CA ALA A 29 -43.27 26.05 -15.33
C ALA A 29 -42.76 25.91 -13.87
N ASP A 30 -43.65 25.97 -12.89
CA ASP A 30 -43.30 25.91 -11.45
C ASP A 30 -43.35 24.50 -10.84
N VAL A 31 -43.76 23.48 -11.60
CA VAL A 31 -43.74 22.08 -11.12
C VAL A 31 -42.46 21.44 -11.64
N THR A 32 -41.44 21.34 -10.78
CA THR A 32 -40.30 20.46 -11.06
C THR A 32 -40.83 19.03 -11.16
N PRO A 33 -40.59 18.31 -12.28
CA PRO A 33 -40.97 16.91 -12.35
C PRO A 33 -40.30 16.17 -11.20
N VAL A 34 -41.09 15.38 -10.46
CA VAL A 34 -40.55 14.46 -9.47
C VAL A 34 -39.71 13.46 -10.24
N VAL A 35 -38.39 13.66 -10.21
CA VAL A 35 -37.43 12.66 -10.67
C VAL A 35 -37.63 11.48 -9.73
N THR A 36 -38.36 10.46 -10.19
CA THR A 36 -38.29 9.15 -9.57
C THR A 36 -36.82 8.77 -9.59
N PRO A 37 -36.14 8.60 -8.43
CA PRO A 37 -34.80 8.08 -8.45
C PRO A 37 -34.89 6.72 -9.15
N VAL A 38 -34.25 6.61 -10.31
CA VAL A 38 -33.92 5.31 -10.89
C VAL A 38 -33.22 4.58 -9.76
N ALA A 39 -33.80 3.48 -9.29
CA ALA A 39 -33.18 2.67 -8.27
C ALA A 39 -31.77 2.37 -8.77
N GLU A 40 -30.78 2.99 -8.14
CA GLU A 40 -29.39 2.65 -8.33
C GLU A 40 -29.32 1.13 -8.15
N PRO A 41 -28.67 0.40 -9.09
CA PRO A 41 -28.50 -1.03 -8.89
C PRO A 41 -27.86 -1.19 -7.52
N ALA A 42 -28.58 -1.87 -6.62
CA ALA A 42 -28.16 -2.06 -5.26
C ALA A 42 -26.73 -2.60 -5.31
N VAL A 43 -25.79 -1.83 -4.76
CA VAL A 43 -24.41 -2.26 -4.54
C VAL A 43 -24.47 -3.27 -3.38
N THR A 44 -24.99 -4.45 -3.68
CA THR A 44 -25.03 -5.59 -2.77
C THR A 44 -24.00 -6.58 -3.25
N GLU A 45 -22.73 -6.23 -3.10
CA GLU A 45 -21.71 -7.10 -2.49
C GLU A 45 -20.67 -6.15 -1.89
N ASP A 46 -20.59 -6.13 -0.57
CA ASP A 46 -19.39 -5.70 0.13
C ASP A 46 -18.30 -6.65 -0.37
N VAL A 47 -17.59 -6.29 -1.46
CA VAL A 47 -16.44 -7.04 -1.97
C VAL A 47 -15.34 -6.86 -0.94
N THR A 48 -15.52 -7.50 0.21
CA THR A 48 -14.49 -7.67 1.21
C THR A 48 -13.55 -8.68 0.58
N ASP A 49 -12.59 -8.22 -0.24
CA ASP A 49 -11.54 -9.08 -0.79
C ASP A 49 -10.99 -9.87 0.41
N PRO A 50 -11.14 -11.21 0.47
CA PRO A 50 -10.82 -11.98 1.67
C PRO A 50 -9.36 -11.80 2.08
N ARG A 51 -8.50 -11.36 1.16
CA ARG A 51 -7.11 -10.99 1.39
C ARG A 51 -6.97 -9.79 2.33
N LEU A 52 -7.85 -8.80 2.23
CA LEU A 52 -7.86 -7.63 3.11
C LEU A 52 -8.10 -8.02 4.57
N SER A 53 -8.84 -9.09 4.83
CA SER A 53 -9.08 -9.58 6.20
C SER A 53 -7.80 -10.07 6.90
N GLN A 54 -6.82 -10.56 6.13
CA GLN A 54 -5.58 -11.17 6.64
C GLN A 54 -4.41 -10.18 6.78
N LEU A 55 -4.52 -9.01 6.19
CA LEU A 55 -3.49 -7.96 6.27
C LEU A 55 -3.60 -7.22 7.62
N GLY A 56 -2.54 -6.55 8.03
CA GLY A 56 -2.54 -5.58 9.12
C GLY A 56 -2.98 -4.19 8.62
N ALA A 57 -3.00 -3.18 9.50
CA ALA A 57 -3.47 -1.84 9.13
C ALA A 57 -2.65 -1.21 7.99
N ARG A 58 -1.31 -1.35 8.06
CA ARG A 58 -0.40 -0.77 7.09
C ARG A 58 -0.47 -1.47 5.73
N GLY A 59 -0.47 -2.80 5.73
CA GLY A 59 -0.61 -3.62 4.53
C GLY A 59 -1.97 -3.43 3.88
N ARG A 60 -3.06 -3.36 4.66
CA ARG A 60 -4.40 -3.04 4.15
C ARG A 60 -4.40 -1.71 3.41
N ARG A 61 -3.83 -0.66 4.02
CA ARG A 61 -3.74 0.66 3.39
C ARG A 61 -2.95 0.63 2.09
N LEU A 62 -1.77 0.01 2.09
CA LEU A 62 -0.98 -0.13 0.87
C LEU A 62 -1.77 -0.85 -0.24
N TYR A 63 -2.47 -1.93 0.11
CA TYR A 63 -3.27 -2.72 -0.82
C TYR A 63 -4.46 -1.94 -1.37
N SER A 64 -5.23 -1.28 -0.50
CA SER A 64 -6.42 -0.50 -0.88
C SER A 64 -6.07 0.70 -1.74
N ASP A 65 -5.04 1.46 -1.34
CA ASP A 65 -4.64 2.69 -2.03
C ASP A 65 -4.14 2.34 -3.43
N THR A 66 -3.31 1.29 -3.57
CA THR A 66 -2.80 0.85 -4.87
C THR A 66 -3.91 0.33 -5.79
N LEU A 67 -4.88 -0.43 -5.27
CA LEU A 67 -6.02 -0.90 -6.09
C LEU A 67 -6.97 0.23 -6.50
N ALA A 68 -7.12 1.25 -5.65
CA ALA A 68 -7.91 2.43 -5.99
C ALA A 68 -7.27 3.23 -7.14
N GLU A 69 -5.94 3.32 -7.17
CA GLU A 69 -5.19 3.96 -8.25
C GLU A 69 -5.12 3.10 -9.52
N HIS A 70 -5.02 1.77 -9.37
CA HIS A 70 -4.86 0.82 -10.47
C HIS A 70 -5.86 -0.34 -10.38
N PRO A 71 -7.14 -0.12 -10.73
CA PRO A 71 -8.19 -1.14 -10.59
C PRO A 71 -7.97 -2.37 -11.49
N ASP A 72 -7.34 -2.19 -12.66
CA ASP A 72 -7.10 -3.24 -13.65
C ASP A 72 -5.73 -3.93 -13.49
N LEU A 73 -5.23 -4.00 -12.26
CA LEU A 73 -3.97 -4.64 -11.91
C LEU A 73 -3.92 -6.08 -12.42
N SER A 74 -2.87 -6.40 -13.21
CA SER A 74 -2.68 -7.76 -13.73
C SER A 74 -2.61 -8.80 -12.59
N PRO A 75 -3.00 -10.06 -12.82
CA PRO A 75 -2.94 -11.10 -11.77
C PRO A 75 -1.54 -11.24 -11.16
N ARG A 76 -0.49 -11.12 -11.98
CA ARG A 76 0.90 -11.16 -11.51
C ARG A 76 1.21 -9.97 -10.58
N ALA A 77 0.84 -8.76 -10.99
CA ALA A 77 1.07 -7.55 -10.21
C ALA A 77 0.29 -7.57 -8.89
N ARG A 78 -0.91 -8.15 -8.89
CA ARG A 78 -1.73 -8.33 -7.69
C ARG A 78 -1.07 -9.24 -6.64
N VAL A 79 -0.39 -10.30 -7.07
CA VAL A 79 0.40 -11.16 -6.16
C VAL A 79 1.59 -10.40 -5.57
N VAL A 80 2.30 -9.61 -6.39
CA VAL A 80 3.41 -8.77 -5.90
C VAL A 80 2.92 -7.76 -4.87
N LEU A 81 1.79 -7.10 -5.13
CA LEU A 81 1.15 -6.16 -4.19
C LEU A 81 0.75 -6.85 -2.88
N GLU A 82 0.20 -8.06 -2.94
CA GLU A 82 -0.16 -8.83 -1.75
C GLU A 82 1.05 -9.16 -0.88
N GLU A 83 2.15 -9.63 -1.49
CA GLU A 83 3.38 -9.90 -0.75
C GLU A 83 4.05 -8.63 -0.21
N ALA A 84 3.95 -7.51 -0.95
CA ALA A 84 4.41 -6.21 -0.47
C ALA A 84 3.61 -5.76 0.76
N ALA A 85 2.29 -5.90 0.74
CA ALA A 85 1.41 -5.57 1.88
C ALA A 85 1.73 -6.42 3.11
N ARG A 86 1.86 -7.74 2.95
CA ARG A 86 2.27 -8.65 4.05
C ARG A 86 3.64 -8.29 4.62
N THR A 87 4.58 -7.89 3.76
CA THR A 87 5.92 -7.46 4.19
C THR A 87 5.88 -6.14 4.95
N ALA A 88 5.03 -5.20 4.54
CA ALA A 88 4.81 -3.94 5.25
C ALA A 88 4.23 -4.17 6.66
N ASP A 89 3.30 -5.10 6.82
CA ASP A 89 2.77 -5.47 8.14
C ASP A 89 3.81 -6.14 9.05
N ARG A 90 4.65 -7.02 8.50
CA ARG A 90 5.78 -7.61 9.25
C ARG A 90 6.75 -6.54 9.73
N LEU A 91 7.03 -5.54 8.89
CA LEU A 91 7.87 -4.40 9.26
C LEU A 91 7.24 -3.56 10.37
N GLU A 92 5.92 -3.37 10.36
CA GLU A 92 5.21 -2.69 11.44
C GLU A 92 5.37 -3.44 12.78
N ARG A 93 5.23 -4.77 12.76
CA ARG A 93 5.45 -5.60 13.96
C ARG A 93 6.90 -5.53 14.45
N LEU A 94 7.87 -5.59 13.54
CA LEU A 94 9.29 -5.48 13.89
C LEU A 94 9.65 -4.11 14.46
N ASP A 95 9.04 -3.06 13.93
CA ASP A 95 9.19 -1.70 14.42
C ASP A 95 8.59 -1.54 15.84
N ALA A 96 7.40 -2.11 16.09
CA ALA A 96 6.82 -2.16 17.43
C ALA A 96 7.72 -2.92 18.44
N LEU A 97 8.31 -4.05 18.03
CA LEU A 97 9.30 -4.78 18.83
C LEU A 97 10.55 -3.94 19.12
N LEU A 98 11.06 -3.22 18.13
CA LEU A 98 12.26 -2.38 18.27
C LEU A 98 12.02 -1.14 19.15
N ARG A 99 10.79 -0.62 19.18
CA ARG A 99 10.38 0.46 20.09
C ARG A 99 10.15 -0.01 21.53
N GLY A 100 10.04 -1.32 21.74
CA GLY A 100 9.64 -1.89 23.02
C GLY A 100 8.14 -1.73 23.30
N ASP A 101 7.33 -1.51 22.26
CA ASP A 101 5.86 -1.44 22.37
C ASP A 101 5.23 -2.84 22.54
N VAL A 102 6.05 -3.89 22.46
CA VAL A 102 5.66 -5.30 22.61
C VAL A 102 6.66 -5.99 23.54
N ASP A 103 6.16 -6.71 24.55
CA ASP A 103 6.97 -7.32 25.61
C ASP A 103 7.79 -8.56 25.16
N GLU A 104 7.58 -9.05 23.94
CA GLU A 104 8.22 -10.26 23.39
C GLU A 104 9.52 -9.93 22.62
N PHE A 105 10.52 -9.32 23.27
CA PHE A 105 11.79 -8.98 22.59
C PHE A 105 12.88 -10.07 22.72
N ALA A 106 12.64 -11.09 23.54
CA ALA A 106 13.57 -12.17 23.79
C ALA A 106 12.84 -13.47 24.12
N SER A 107 13.43 -14.59 23.70
CA SER A 107 13.00 -15.94 24.11
C SER A 107 14.04 -16.57 25.01
N VAL A 108 13.58 -17.34 26.00
CA VAL A 108 14.47 -18.10 26.88
C VAL A 108 14.55 -19.53 26.39
N ARG A 109 15.76 -20.02 26.13
CA ARG A 109 16.03 -21.42 25.81
C ARG A 109 16.74 -22.09 26.98
N PHE A 110 16.30 -23.30 27.30
CA PHE A 110 16.93 -24.14 28.31
C PHE A 110 17.67 -25.27 27.60
N ALA A 111 19.00 -25.30 27.72
CA ALA A 111 19.86 -26.33 27.12
C ALA A 111 21.00 -26.71 28.08
N ASP A 112 21.19 -28.00 28.31
CA ASP A 112 22.33 -28.57 29.06
C ASP A 112 22.67 -27.86 30.38
N GLY A 113 21.67 -27.63 31.23
CA GLY A 113 21.84 -26.98 32.54
C GLY A 113 22.18 -25.48 32.46
N ARG A 114 22.10 -24.87 31.28
CA ARG A 114 22.28 -23.43 31.05
C ARG A 114 20.99 -22.81 30.54
N THR A 115 20.73 -21.58 31.02
CA THR A 115 19.62 -20.74 30.55
C THR A 115 20.19 -19.72 29.57
N GLU A 116 19.77 -19.79 28.31
CA GLU A 116 20.16 -18.85 27.27
C GLU A 116 19.02 -17.85 27.03
N LEU A 117 19.31 -16.56 27.22
CA LEU A 117 18.43 -15.48 26.78
C LEU A 117 18.76 -15.16 25.32
N VAL A 118 17.88 -15.54 24.40
CA VAL A 118 17.99 -15.20 22.98
C VAL A 118 17.33 -13.84 22.78
N VAL A 119 18.14 -12.79 22.69
CA VAL A 119 17.66 -11.48 22.23
C VAL A 119 17.48 -11.58 20.72
N ASP A 120 16.26 -11.37 20.26
CA ASP A 120 15.93 -11.57 18.85
C ASP A 120 16.75 -10.65 17.96
N ARG A 121 17.21 -11.17 16.81
CA ARG A 121 17.92 -10.39 15.77
C ARG A 121 16.96 -9.47 15.01
N THR A 122 16.01 -8.84 15.71
CA THR A 122 14.92 -8.00 15.18
C THR A 122 15.44 -6.93 14.24
N LEU A 123 16.53 -6.24 14.60
CA LEU A 123 17.13 -5.22 13.73
C LEU A 123 17.68 -5.79 12.42
N GLY A 124 18.28 -6.99 12.48
CA GLY A 124 18.78 -7.68 11.29
C GLY A 124 17.65 -8.11 10.37
N GLU A 125 16.59 -8.69 10.94
CA GLU A 125 15.38 -9.09 10.23
C GLU A 125 14.65 -7.87 9.62
N ALA A 126 14.52 -6.78 10.37
CA ALA A 126 13.92 -5.55 9.88
C ALA A 126 14.64 -5.01 8.65
N ARG A 127 15.98 -4.99 8.65
CA ARG A 127 16.78 -4.58 7.47
C ARG A 127 16.58 -5.52 6.28
N ALA A 128 16.47 -6.83 6.52
CA ALA A 128 16.21 -7.81 5.47
C ALA A 128 14.82 -7.61 4.86
N GLN A 129 13.79 -7.44 5.70
CA GLN A 129 12.42 -7.17 5.26
C GLN A 129 12.29 -5.82 4.53
N GLN A 130 13.01 -4.78 4.96
CA GLN A 130 13.10 -3.49 4.27
C GLN A 130 13.66 -3.66 2.84
N ALA A 131 14.75 -4.42 2.70
CA ALA A 131 15.34 -4.71 1.39
C ALA A 131 14.38 -5.54 0.49
N SER A 132 13.65 -6.48 1.09
CA SER A 132 12.61 -7.26 0.39
C SER A 132 11.47 -6.37 -0.11
N LEU A 133 10.93 -5.51 0.76
CA LEU A 133 9.85 -4.59 0.41
C LEU A 133 10.26 -3.64 -0.73
N ALA A 134 11.48 -3.08 -0.66
CA ALA A 134 11.98 -2.20 -1.71
C ALA A 134 12.04 -2.89 -3.08
N ARG A 135 12.43 -4.18 -3.12
CA ARG A 135 12.44 -4.98 -4.36
C ARG A 135 11.03 -5.23 -4.88
N LEU A 136 10.09 -5.63 -4.01
CA LEU A 136 8.70 -5.87 -4.40
C LEU A 136 8.03 -4.60 -4.95
N LEU A 137 8.23 -3.46 -4.29
CA LEU A 137 7.70 -2.18 -4.78
C LEU A 137 8.33 -1.75 -6.10
N SER A 138 9.63 -2.01 -6.29
CA SER A 138 10.28 -1.75 -7.58
C SER A 138 9.73 -2.64 -8.70
N GLU A 139 9.51 -3.93 -8.43
CA GLU A 139 8.89 -4.84 -9.41
C GLU A 139 7.44 -4.42 -9.71
N LEU A 140 6.67 -4.04 -8.69
CA LEU A 140 5.30 -3.58 -8.86
C LEU A 140 5.25 -2.32 -9.74
N ARG A 141 6.12 -1.34 -9.48
CA ARG A 141 6.23 -0.12 -10.29
C ARG A 141 6.54 -0.43 -11.76
N GLN A 142 7.45 -1.38 -12.02
CA GLN A 142 7.78 -1.79 -13.39
C GLN A 142 6.61 -2.46 -14.12
N GLN A 143 5.70 -3.10 -13.38
CA GLN A 143 4.51 -3.74 -13.93
C GLN A 143 3.36 -2.76 -14.13
N LEU A 144 3.27 -1.70 -13.32
CA LEU A 144 2.27 -0.64 -13.42
C LEU A 144 2.60 0.32 -14.58
N ASP A 145 3.83 0.83 -14.61
CA ASP A 145 4.28 1.81 -15.61
C ASP A 145 5.55 1.33 -16.30
N PRO A 146 5.43 0.46 -17.33
CA PRO A 146 6.59 -0.05 -18.05
C PRO A 146 7.36 1.05 -18.80
N ALA A 147 6.73 2.19 -19.08
CA ALA A 147 7.36 3.36 -19.70
C ALA A 147 8.32 4.10 -18.75
N ASP A 148 8.04 4.07 -17.43
CA ASP A 148 8.85 4.68 -16.37
C ASP A 148 9.74 3.67 -15.64
N ALA A 149 9.86 2.46 -16.20
CA ALA A 149 10.77 1.41 -15.75
C ALA A 149 12.24 1.78 -16.04
N GLN A 150 12.73 2.89 -15.51
CA GLN A 150 14.16 3.10 -15.39
C GLN A 150 14.72 2.06 -14.42
N PRO A 151 15.77 1.31 -14.83
CA PRO A 151 16.46 0.44 -13.90
C PRO A 151 16.94 1.29 -12.73
N SER A 152 16.57 0.90 -11.51
CA SER A 152 17.13 1.50 -10.29
C SER A 152 18.61 1.17 -10.27
N VAL A 153 19.42 2.00 -10.91
CA VAL A 153 20.87 1.92 -10.80
C VAL A 153 21.19 2.19 -9.33
N PRO A 154 21.86 1.30 -8.60
CA PRO A 154 22.42 1.67 -7.31
C PRO A 154 23.28 2.90 -7.56
N ALA A 155 23.00 3.99 -6.82
CA ALA A 155 23.59 5.31 -7.04
C ALA A 155 25.07 5.17 -7.37
N THR A 156 25.41 5.39 -8.65
CA THR A 156 26.80 5.46 -9.06
C THR A 156 27.35 6.72 -8.38
N PRO A 157 28.41 6.63 -7.55
CA PRO A 157 29.04 7.85 -7.04
C PRO A 157 29.41 8.75 -8.23
N PRO A 158 29.32 10.08 -8.09
CA PRO A 158 29.49 11.01 -9.20
C PRO A 158 30.83 10.76 -9.91
N PRO A 159 30.90 10.94 -11.25
CA PRO A 159 32.12 10.71 -11.99
C PRO A 159 33.21 11.63 -11.45
N ALA A 160 34.24 11.01 -10.87
CA ALA A 160 35.45 11.72 -10.50
C ALA A 160 36.04 12.38 -11.76
N ALA A 161 36.16 13.70 -11.71
CA ALA A 161 36.91 14.46 -12.70
C ALA A 161 38.30 13.84 -12.90
N ALA A 162 38.70 13.75 -14.16
CA ALA A 162 39.96 13.16 -14.58
C ALA A 162 41.17 13.84 -13.89
N ALA A 163 41.99 13.02 -13.23
CA ALA A 163 43.37 13.31 -12.84
C ALA A 163 44.16 11.98 -12.78
N PRO A 164 45.49 12.01 -12.98
CA PRO A 164 46.20 11.02 -13.81
C PRO A 164 46.47 9.68 -13.11
N ALA A 165 46.74 8.68 -13.97
CA ALA A 165 47.07 7.31 -13.61
C ALA A 165 48.16 7.19 -12.53
N GLY A 166 47.75 6.74 -11.34
CA GLY A 166 48.61 6.23 -10.28
C GLY A 166 48.27 4.76 -9.97
N PRO A 167 49.21 3.96 -9.42
CA PRO A 167 49.10 2.51 -9.42
C PRO A 167 47.96 2.00 -8.52
N LYS A 168 47.24 1.01 -9.06
CA LYS A 168 46.05 0.34 -8.49
C LYS A 168 46.31 -0.16 -7.05
N ARG A 169 45.65 0.43 -6.06
CA ARG A 169 45.58 -0.08 -4.67
C ARG A 169 44.34 -0.93 -4.47
N GLY A 170 44.38 -2.17 -4.94
CA GLY A 170 43.39 -3.23 -4.65
C GLY A 170 43.75 -4.07 -3.42
N GLY A 171 44.17 -3.46 -2.30
CA GLY A 171 44.82 -4.18 -1.20
C GLY A 171 44.03 -4.35 0.11
N LYS A 172 42.88 -3.68 0.30
CA LYS A 172 42.36 -3.49 1.68
C LYS A 172 41.66 -4.69 2.31
N LEU A 173 41.17 -5.67 1.53
CA LEU A 173 40.54 -6.88 2.10
C LEU A 173 41.54 -8.03 2.30
N VAL A 174 42.56 -8.12 1.44
CA VAL A 174 43.63 -9.15 1.55
C VAL A 174 44.55 -8.83 2.74
N ASP A 175 44.83 -7.55 3.01
CA ASP A 175 45.63 -7.12 4.16
C ASP A 175 44.96 -7.44 5.52
N LEU A 176 43.62 -7.43 5.59
CA LEU A 176 42.89 -7.71 6.83
C LEU A 176 42.97 -9.20 7.20
N GLN A 177 42.83 -10.09 6.22
CA GLN A 177 42.98 -11.53 6.43
C GLN A 177 44.41 -11.89 6.81
N ALA A 178 45.41 -11.26 6.18
CA ALA A 178 46.82 -11.44 6.53
C ALA A 178 47.14 -10.99 7.95
N ARG A 179 46.58 -9.86 8.41
CA ARG A 179 46.77 -9.36 9.79
C ARG A 179 46.09 -10.24 10.83
N ILE A 180 44.92 -10.82 10.54
CA ILE A 180 44.24 -11.76 11.43
C ILE A 180 45.02 -13.07 11.55
N ALA A 181 45.59 -13.57 10.44
CA ALA A 181 46.43 -14.77 10.45
C ALA A 181 47.72 -14.56 11.28
N ALA A 182 48.40 -13.42 11.11
CA ALA A 182 49.59 -13.08 11.87
C ALA A 182 49.31 -12.93 13.38
N ALA A 183 48.18 -12.31 13.76
CA ALA A 183 47.79 -12.17 15.16
C ALA A 183 47.52 -13.52 15.84
N ARG A 184 46.93 -14.48 15.11
CA ARG A 184 46.68 -15.84 15.64
C ARG A 184 47.95 -16.65 15.84
N ALA A 185 48.93 -16.49 14.95
CA ALA A 185 50.23 -17.15 15.09
C ALA A 185 51.02 -16.63 16.29
N ALA A 186 50.88 -15.34 16.64
CA ALA A 186 51.56 -14.74 17.78
C ALA A 186 50.98 -15.16 19.15
N THR A 187 49.72 -15.60 19.20
CA THR A 187 49.06 -16.06 20.44
C THR A 187 49.14 -17.57 20.69
N ALA A 188 49.76 -18.33 19.78
CA ALA A 188 49.86 -19.79 19.83
C ALA A 188 51.27 -20.32 20.10
N GLY A 189 52.22 -19.44 20.43
CA GLY A 189 53.56 -19.77 20.95
C GLY A 189 53.75 -19.18 22.33
#